data_AF-A0A6B3HA16-F1
#
_entry.id   AF-A0A6B3HA16-F1
#
_cell.length_a   1.000
_cell.length_b   1.000
_cell.length_c   1.000
_cell.angle_alpha   90.00
_cell.angle_beta   90.00
_cell.angle_gamma   90.00
#
_symmetry.space_group_name_H-M   'P 1'
#
loop_
_entity.id
_entity.type
_entity.pdbx_description
1 polymer ?
#
loop_
_entity_poly.entity_id
_entity_poly.type
_entity_poly.pdbx_seq_one_letter_code
_entity_poly.pdbx_strand_id
1 'polypeptide(L)' 'LLDVSPAGARCTPTTRSADLALGADELATLYLGDESARRLVDLGRAEEVRAGAAATADAVFRTGRRPWCPDVF' A
#
# COMPACT_ATOMS: atom_id res chain seq x y z
N LEU A 1 1.42 -5.47 11.44
CA LEU A 1 2.53 -4.50 11.51
C LEU A 1 3.43 -4.73 10.31
N LEU A 2 3.61 -3.69 9.52
CA LEU A 2 4.55 -3.66 8.40
C LEU A 2 5.71 -2.73 8.77
N ASP A 3 6.89 -3.31 9.00
CA ASP A 3 8.13 -2.57 9.22
C ASP A 3 8.90 -2.52 7.90
N VAL A 4 9.28 -1.32 7.45
CA VAL A 4 9.94 -1.10 6.14
C VAL A 4 11.22 -0.32 6.33
N SER A 5 12.27 -0.74 5.63
CA SER A 5 13.56 -0.08 5.58
C SER A 5 14.18 -0.24 4.19
N PRO A 6 15.27 0.48 3.87
CA PRO A 6 16.03 0.25 2.64
C PRO A 6 16.58 -1.18 2.52
N ALA A 7 16.74 -1.91 3.63
CA ALA A 7 17.21 -3.29 3.64
C ALA A 7 16.10 -4.34 3.40
N GLY A 8 14.83 -3.91 3.36
CA GLY A 8 13.68 -4.78 3.13
C GLY A 8 12.50 -4.48 4.06
N ALA A 9 11.52 -5.38 4.03
CA ALA A 9 10.29 -5.26 4.81
C ALA A 9 9.99 -6.53 5.61
N ARG A 10 9.32 -6.37 6.76
CA ARG A 10 8.81 -7.45 7.60
C ARG A 10 7.35 -7.19 7.94
N CYS A 11 6.51 -8.21 7.77
CA CYS A 11 5.11 -8.14 8.15
C CYS A 11 4.80 -9.19 9.23
N THR A 12 4.26 -8.75 10.36
CA THR A 12 3.79 -9.64 11.43
C THR A 12 2.44 -9.22 11.98
N PRO A 13 1.66 -10.17 12.52
CA PRO A 13 0.47 -9.84 13.29
C PRO A 13 0.78 -8.85 14.41
N THR A 14 -0.18 -7.97 14.71
CA THR A 14 -0.05 -6.97 15.78
C THR A 14 -1.43 -6.60 16.32
N THR A 15 -1.47 -6.11 17.55
CA THR A 15 -2.66 -5.56 18.21
C THR A 15 -2.64 -4.03 18.28
N ARG A 16 -1.62 -3.38 17.71
CA ARG A 16 -1.57 -1.92 17.60
C ARG A 16 -2.71 -1.40 16.73
N SER A 17 -3.16 -0.18 17.03
CA SER A 17 -4.09 0.55 16.17
C SER A 17 -3.55 0.62 14.74
N ALA A 18 -4.43 0.37 13.77
CA ALA A 18 -4.08 0.48 12.37
C ALA A 18 -3.81 1.95 11.99
N ASP A 19 -2.88 2.16 11.05
CA ASP A 19 -2.66 3.47 10.43
C ASP A 19 -3.51 3.62 9.16
N LEU A 20 -3.67 2.54 8.40
CA LEU A 20 -4.43 2.43 7.16
C LEU A 20 -5.19 1.09 7.17
N ALA A 21 -6.46 1.11 6.80
CA ALA A 21 -7.28 -0.09 6.63
C ALA A 21 -7.74 -0.23 5.18
N LEU A 22 -7.63 -1.43 4.61
CA LEU A 22 -7.94 -1.73 3.21
C LEU A 22 -8.22 -3.23 3.02
N GLY A 23 -8.90 -3.56 1.93
CA GLY A 23 -9.11 -4.93 1.49
C GLY A 23 -7.83 -5.54 0.88
N ALA A 24 -7.84 -6.86 0.71
CA ALA A 24 -6.77 -7.58 0.03
C ALA A 24 -6.67 -7.19 -1.47
N ASP A 25 -7.81 -6.91 -2.10
CA ASP A 25 -7.87 -6.49 -3.51
C ASP A 25 -7.23 -5.12 -3.70
N GLU A 26 -7.53 -4.16 -2.82
CA GLU A 26 -6.85 -2.86 -2.78
C GLU A 26 -5.34 -3.02 -2.55
N LEU A 27 -4.92 -3.89 -1.61
CA LEU A 27 -3.50 -4.14 -1.39
C LEU A 27 -2.82 -4.70 -2.64
N ALA A 28 -3.48 -5.60 -3.37
CA ALA A 28 -2.96 -6.16 -4.62
C ALA A 28 -2.73 -5.08 -5.69
N THR A 29 -3.62 -4.09 -5.79
CA THR A 29 -3.45 -2.96 -6.74
C THR A 29 -2.22 -2.10 -6.42
N LEU A 30 -1.87 -1.95 -5.14
CA LEU A 30 -0.68 -1.24 -4.69
C LEU A 30 0.61 -2.04 -4.86
N TYR A 31 0.52 -3.38 -4.87
CA TYR A 31 1.66 -4.27 -4.69
C TYR A 31 2.77 -4.11 -5.75
N LEU A 32 2.40 -3.80 -6.99
CA LEU A 32 3.35 -3.58 -8.09
C LEU A 32 3.74 -2.10 -8.27
N GLY A 33 3.14 -1.21 -7.48
CA GLY A 33 3.53 0.20 -7.37
C GLY A 33 2.95 1.15 -8.42
N ASP A 34 1.96 0.72 -9.22
CA ASP A 34 1.30 1.60 -10.21
C ASP A 34 0.22 2.50 -9.58
N GLU A 35 -0.48 1.97 -8.59
CA GLU A 35 -1.64 2.62 -7.97
C GLU A 35 -1.25 3.41 -6.71
N SER A 36 -2.11 4.37 -6.30
CA SER A 36 -1.89 5.22 -5.13
C SER A 36 -2.82 4.88 -3.97
N ALA A 37 -2.26 4.69 -2.78
CA ALA A 37 -3.01 4.51 -1.54
C ALA A 37 -3.88 5.74 -1.22
N ARG A 38 -3.38 6.94 -1.50
CA ARG A 38 -4.16 8.18 -1.34
C ARG A 38 -5.39 8.22 -2.25
N ARG A 39 -5.22 7.81 -3.50
CA ARG A 39 -6.34 7.71 -4.46
C ARG A 39 -7.38 6.68 -4.01
N LEU A 40 -6.96 5.55 -3.44
CA LEU A 40 -7.88 4.57 -2.87
C LEU A 40 -8.68 5.12 -1.68
N VAL A 41 -8.05 5.93 -0.81
CA VAL A 41 -8.75 6.63 0.28
C VAL A 41 -9.74 7.66 -0.26
N ASP A 42 -9.32 8.49 -1.22
CA ASP A 42 -10.19 9.50 -1.84
C ASP A 42 -11.42 8.88 -2.54
N LEU A 43 -11.28 7.64 -3.03
CA LEU A 43 -12.35 6.86 -3.65
C LEU A 43 -13.18 6.04 -2.65
N GLY A 44 -12.88 6.13 -1.35
CA GLY A 44 -13.57 5.36 -0.30
C GLY A 44 -13.32 3.86 -0.33
N ARG A 45 -12.26 3.41 -1.01
CA ARG A 45 -11.85 2.00 -1.09
C ARG A 45 -10.86 1.58 0.00
N ALA A 46 -10.21 2.56 0.62
CA ALA A 46 -9.37 2.39 1.80
C ALA A 46 -9.72 3.46 2.82
N GLU A 47 -9.39 3.22 4.09
CA GLU A 47 -9.63 4.13 5.20
C GLU A 47 -8.29 4.56 5.80
N GLU A 48 -8.04 5.87 5.79
CA GLU A 48 -6.94 6.47 6.54
C GLU A 48 -7.35 6.67 8.00
N VAL A 49 -6.88 5.78 8.87
CA VAL A 49 -7.18 5.82 10.31
C VAL A 49 -6.29 6.84 11.03
N ARG A 50 -5.02 6.92 10.62
CA ARG A 50 -4.08 7.94 11.10
C ARG A 50 -3.71 8.89 9.97
N ALA A 51 -3.94 10.18 10.19
CA ALA A 51 -3.60 11.22 9.23
C ALA A 51 -2.16 11.08 8.68
N GLY A 52 -2.04 11.06 7.36
CA GLY A 52 -0.76 10.92 6.64
C GLY A 52 -0.34 9.48 6.38
N ALA A 53 -1.05 8.47 6.89
CA ALA A 53 -0.74 7.06 6.62
C ALA A 53 -0.85 6.70 5.12
N ALA A 54 -1.80 7.30 4.39
CA ALA A 54 -1.93 7.05 2.95
C ALA A 54 -0.71 7.60 2.18
N ALA A 55 -0.17 8.74 2.59
CA ALA A 55 1.04 9.30 2.00
C ALA A 55 2.29 8.47 2.33
N THR A 56 2.39 7.94 3.56
CA THR A 56 3.45 7.00 3.92
C THR A 56 3.34 5.70 3.12
N ALA A 57 2.13 5.16 2.94
CA ALA A 57 1.90 3.97 2.14
C ALA A 57 2.30 4.17 0.67
N ASP A 58 1.97 5.33 0.08
CA ASP A 58 2.44 5.69 -1.26
C ASP A 58 3.98 5.65 -1.36
N ALA A 59 4.70 6.15 -0.37
CA ALA A 59 6.17 6.12 -0.37
C ALA A 59 6.74 4.70 -0.22
N VAL A 60 6.02 3.81 0.49
CA VAL A 60 6.40 2.41 0.66
C VAL A 60 6.15 1.57 -0.60
N PHE A 61 4.99 1.76 -1.24
CA PHE A 61 4.55 0.88 -2.34
C PHE A 61 4.93 1.39 -3.73
N ARG A 62 5.15 2.70 -3.93
CA ARG A 62 5.51 3.20 -5.26
C ARG A 62 6.89 2.73 -5.70
N THR A 63 6.98 2.37 -6.96
CA THR A 63 8.22 1.95 -7.63
C THR A 63 8.62 3.00 -8.66
N GLY A 64 9.91 3.05 -9.01
CA GLY A 64 10.44 4.06 -9.94
C GLY A 64 9.97 3.89 -11.40
N ARG A 65 9.29 2.79 -11.72
CA ARG A 65 8.81 2.45 -13.07
C ARG A 65 7.47 1.76 -12.94
N ARG A 66 6.55 2.05 -13.86
CA ARG A 66 5.27 1.35 -13.92
C ARG A 66 5.49 -0.15 -14.18
N PRO A 67 4.72 -1.03 -13.52
CA PRO A 67 4.75 -2.46 -13.82
C PRO A 67 4.20 -2.72 -15.22
N TRP A 68 4.65 -3.83 -15.82
CA TRP A 68 4.29 -4.21 -17.18
C TRP A 68 4.19 -5.72 -17.29
N CYS A 69 3.20 -6.19 -18.05
CA CYS A 69 3.03 -7.58 -18.42
C CYS A 69 3.04 -7.69 -19.96
N PRO A 70 4.03 -8.37 -20.56
CA PRO A 70 4.10 -8.56 -22.02
C PRO A 70 3.05 -9.54 -22.57
N ASP A 71 2.64 -10.47 -21.73
CA ASP A 71 1.88 -11.65 -22.15
C ASP A 71 0.40 -11.53 -21.77
N VAL A 72 -0.43 -12.26 -22.50
CA VAL A 72 -1.83 -12.50 -22.14
C VAL A 72 -1.97 -14.01 -21.89
N PHE A 73 -2.35 -14.38 -20.67
CA PHE A 73 -2.52 -15.76 -20.21
C PHE A 73 -3.99 -16.07 -19.92
#